data_AF-A0A3P7ZJI7-F1
#
_entry.id   AF-A0A3P7ZJI7-F1
#
_cell.length_a   1.000
_cell.length_b   1.000
_cell.length_c   1.000
_cell.angle_alpha   90.00
_cell.angle_beta   90.00
_cell.angle_gamma   90.00
#
_symmetry.space_group_name_H-M   'P 1'
#
loop_
_entity.id
_entity.type
_entity.pdbx_description
1 polymer ?
#
loop_
_entity_poly.entity_id
_entity_poly.type
_entity_poly.pdbx_seq_one_letter_code
_entity_poly.pdbx_strand_id
1 'polypeptide(L)' 'MDFLTFYLYKNNLYMKEDYDRKNVQHILDIPWVIEELKKHPRKPLPLSLQWTDEEAAIKLQSYWRGYLVSNSFK' A
#
# COMPACT_ATOMS: atom_id res chain seq x y z
N MET A 1 0.44 -2.58 -3.88
CA MET A 1 -0.62 -2.41 -4.90
C MET A 1 -1.69 -1.45 -4.40
N ASP A 2 -2.22 -1.64 -3.19
CA ASP A 2 -3.30 -0.83 -2.62
C ASP A 2 -3.04 0.69 -2.64
N PHE A 3 -1.86 1.14 -2.24
CA PHE A 3 -1.50 2.56 -2.27
C PHE A 3 -1.65 3.17 -3.67
N LEU A 4 -1.10 2.52 -4.70
CA LEU A 4 -1.11 3.04 -6.06
C LEU A 4 -2.53 3.10 -6.61
N THR A 5 -3.33 2.05 -6.39
CA THR A 5 -4.73 2.01 -6.81
C THR A 5 -5.54 3.12 -6.15
N PHE A 6 -5.44 3.27 -4.83
CA PHE A 6 -6.13 4.33 -4.10
C PHE A 6 -5.68 5.73 -4.54
N TYR A 7 -4.38 5.93 -4.70
CA TYR A 7 -3.82 7.19 -5.15
C TYR A 7 -4.31 7.58 -6.54
N LEU A 8 -4.26 6.66 -7.52
CA LEU A 8 -4.72 6.92 -8.88
C LEU A 8 -6.24 7.13 -8.94
N TYR A 9 -7.01 6.41 -8.13
CA TYR A 9 -8.45 6.60 -8.03
C TYR A 9 -8.80 8.01 -7.54
N LYS A 10 -8.13 8.48 -6.47
CA LYS A 10 -8.35 9.81 -5.89
C LYS A 10 -7.84 10.95 -6.80
N ASN A 11 -6.76 10.71 -7.53
CA ASN A 11 -6.10 11.73 -8.37
C ASN A 11 -6.42 11.59 -9.87
N ASN A 12 -7.55 10.95 -10.22
CA ASN A 12 -7.91 10.78 -11.62
C ASN A 12 -8.25 12.14 -12.28
N LEU A 13 -7.41 12.57 -13.22
CA LEU A 13 -7.52 13.87 -13.89
C LEU A 13 -8.79 14.02 -14.74
N TYR A 14 -9.39 12.92 -15.18
CA TYR A 14 -10.55 12.91 -16.07
C TYR A 14 -11.90 12.96 -15.33
N MET A 15 -11.89 12.85 -13.99
CA MET A 15 -13.11 12.81 -13.16
C MET A 15 -12.99 13.73 -11.94
N LYS A 16 -12.68 15.01 -12.19
CA LYS A 16 -12.42 16.02 -11.13
C LYS A 16 -13.64 16.44 -10.30
N GLU A 17 -14.85 16.24 -10.83
CA GLU A 17 -16.12 16.70 -10.24
C GLU A 17 -16.86 15.64 -9.43
N ASP A 18 -16.33 14.41 -9.37
CA ASP A 18 -16.93 13.32 -8.62
C ASP A 18 -16.65 13.50 -7.12
N TYR A 19 -17.59 14.14 -6.40
CA TYR A 19 -17.49 14.44 -4.97
C TYR A 19 -17.36 13.16 -4.13
N ASP A 20 -18.00 12.08 -4.57
CA ASP A 20 -18.00 10.79 -3.87
C ASP A 20 -16.59 10.20 -3.81
N ARG A 21 -15.77 10.36 -4.86
CA ARG A 21 -14.38 9.88 -4.88
C ARG A 21 -13.45 10.60 -3.92
N LYS A 22 -13.65 11.91 -3.72
CA LYS A 22 -12.82 12.71 -2.82
C LYS A 22 -13.03 12.33 -1.36
N ASN A 23 -14.22 11.82 -1.04
CA ASN A 23 -14.62 11.43 0.31
C ASN A 23 -14.19 10.00 0.68
N VAL A 24 -13.79 9.18 -0.29
CA VAL A 24 -13.25 7.82 -0.04
C VAL A 24 -11.97 7.94 0.81
N GLN A 25 -11.99 7.32 2.00
CA GLN A 25 -10.87 7.34 2.93
C GLN A 25 -9.96 6.12 2.77
N HIS A 26 -10.52 4.96 2.41
CA HIS A 26 -9.78 3.73 2.22
C HIS A 26 -10.07 3.07 0.88
N ILE A 27 -9.09 2.32 0.36
CA ILE A 27 -9.25 1.56 -0.88
C ILE A 27 -10.43 0.58 -0.82
N LEU A 28 -10.74 0.07 0.37
CA LEU A 28 -11.83 -0.88 0.60
C LEU A 28 -13.22 -0.25 0.52
N ASP A 29 -13.31 1.07 0.41
CA ASP A 29 -14.57 1.79 0.22
C ASP A 29 -14.88 2.01 -1.28
N ILE A 30 -13.93 1.67 -2.17
CA ILE A 30 -14.10 1.84 -3.62
C ILE A 30 -15.00 0.72 -4.16
N PRO A 31 -16.14 1.03 -4.82
CA PRO A 31 -17.14 0.02 -5.19
C PRO A 31 -16.59 -1.12 -6.05
N TRP A 32 -15.86 -0.81 -7.12
CA TRP A 32 -15.30 -1.82 -8.01
C TRP A 32 -14.20 -2.67 -7.32
N VAL A 33 -13.48 -2.11 -6.34
CA VAL A 33 -12.48 -2.86 -5.56
C VAL A 33 -13.19 -3.88 -4.67
N ILE A 34 -14.30 -3.51 -4.03
CA ILE A 34 -15.08 -4.44 -3.20
C ILE A 34 -15.58 -5.61 -4.06
N GLU A 35 -16.13 -5.31 -5.23
CA GLU A 35 -16.60 -6.35 -6.16
C GLU A 35 -15.46 -7.27 -6.63
N GLU A 36 -14.31 -6.69 -6.94
CA GLU A 36 -13.12 -7.44 -7.34
C GLU A 36 -12.64 -8.36 -6.21
N LEU A 37 -12.57 -7.85 -4.98
CA LEU A 37 -12.16 -8.64 -3.81
C LEU A 37 -13.15 -9.75 -3.44
N LYS A 38 -14.44 -9.58 -3.75
CA LYS A 38 -15.44 -10.66 -3.60
C LYS A 38 -15.20 -11.80 -4.57
N LYS A 39 -14.83 -11.50 -5.82
CA LYS A 39 -14.52 -12.50 -6.86
C LYS A 39 -13.14 -13.12 -6.64
N HIS A 40 -12.18 -12.30 -6.19
CA HIS A 40 -10.78 -12.64 -6.03
C HIS A 40 -10.29 -12.24 -4.63
N PRO A 41 -10.61 -13.05 -3.60
CA PRO A 41 -10.19 -12.74 -2.23
C PRO A 41 -8.67 -12.71 -2.13
N ARG A 42 -8.15 -11.72 -1.39
CA ARG A 42 -6.71 -11.63 -1.10
C ARG A 42 -6.26 -12.87 -0.33
N LYS A 43 -5.14 -13.45 -0.75
CA LYS A 43 -4.48 -14.51 0.01
C LYS A 43 -4.05 -13.95 1.38
N PRO A 44 -4.12 -14.75 2.45
CA PRO A 44 -3.61 -14.32 3.74
C PRO A 44 -2.14 -13.93 3.63
N LEU A 45 -1.75 -12.91 4.38
CA LEU A 45 -0.35 -12.49 4.41
C LEU A 45 0.51 -13.66 4.94
N PRO A 46 1.61 -14.02 4.29
CA PRO A 46 2.52 -15.04 4.80
C PRO A 46 2.95 -14.70 6.23
N LEU A 47 3.05 -15.72 7.10
CA LEU A 47 3.49 -15.53 8.48
C LEU A 47 4.87 -14.87 8.56
N SER A 48 5.74 -15.12 7.59
CA SER A 48 7.07 -14.50 7.49
C SER A 48 7.03 -12.98 7.29
N LEU A 49 5.88 -12.41 6.90
CA LEU A 49 5.64 -10.98 6.68
C LEU A 49 4.73 -10.36 7.75
N GLN A 50 4.24 -11.16 8.71
CA GLN A 50 3.48 -10.67 9.85
C GLN A 50 4.47 -10.37 10.99
N TRP A 51 4.96 -9.14 11.02
CA TRP A 51 5.90 -8.68 12.04
C TRP A 51 5.19 -7.83 13.09
N THR A 52 5.66 -7.94 14.32
CA THR A 52 5.43 -6.91 15.34
C THR A 52 6.09 -5.59 14.92
N ASP A 53 5.67 -4.49 15.52
CA ASP A 53 6.25 -3.17 15.24
C ASP A 53 7.76 -3.17 15.52
N GLU A 54 8.21 -3.86 16.57
CA GLU A 54 9.62 -4.02 16.92
C GLU A 54 10.39 -4.80 15.85
N GLU A 55 9.87 -5.95 15.40
CA GLU A 55 10.50 -6.77 14.37
C GLU A 55 10.58 -6.02 13.03
N ALA A 56 9.50 -5.33 12.65
CA ALA A 56 9.46 -4.51 11.45
C ALA A 56 10.49 -3.38 11.51
N ALA A 57 10.59 -2.70 12.66
CA ALA A 57 11.58 -1.64 12.89
C ALA A 57 13.01 -2.17 12.76
N ILE A 58 13.32 -3.33 13.35
CA ILE A 58 14.66 -3.95 13.24
C ILE A 58 14.99 -4.24 11.77
N LYS A 59 14.06 -4.84 11.01
CA LYS A 59 14.28 -5.15 9.60
C LYS A 59 14.51 -3.88 8.77
N LEU A 60 13.67 -2.87 8.92
CA LEU A 60 13.81 -1.59 8.22
C LEU A 60 15.15 -0.90 8.53
N GLN A 61 15.51 -0.81 9.82
CA GLN A 61 16.76 -0.17 10.21
C GLN A 61 17.99 -0.95 9.73
N SER A 62 17.96 -2.28 9.75
CA SER A 62 19.06 -3.12 9.23
C SER A 62 19.28 -2.88 7.73
N TYR A 63 18.20 -2.79 6.95
CA TYR A 63 18.26 -2.51 5.53
C TYR A 63 18.86 -1.13 5.25
N TRP A 64 18.41 -0.11 5.99
CA TRP A 64 18.94 1.26 5.88
C TRP A 64 20.43 1.33 6.18
N ARG A 65 20.89 0.71 7.27
CA ARG A 65 22.32 0.66 7.64
C ARG A 65 23.15 -0.02 6.54
N GLY A 66 22.66 -1.15 6.00
CA GLY A 66 23.32 -1.84 4.89
C GLY A 66 23.40 -0.99 3.62
N TYR A 67 22.30 -0.31 3.26
CA TYR A 67 22.25 0.61 2.13
C TYR A 67 23.25 1.76 2.26
N LEU A 68 23.37 2.37 3.44
CA LEU A 68 24.31 3.46 3.69
C LEU A 68 25.76 3.02 3.48
N VAL A 69 26.14 1.84 3.99
CA VAL A 69 27.48 1.27 3.78
C VAL A 69 27.72 0.95 2.30
N SER A 70 26.72 0.40 1.60
CA SER A 70 26.85 0.10 0.17
C SER A 70 27.04 1.34 -0.70
N ASN A 71 26.49 2.50 -0.31
CA ASN A 71 26.62 3.74 -1.08
C ASN A 71 27.81 4.61 -0.64
N SER A 72 28.42 4.35 0.52
CA SER A 72 29.63 5.07 0.94
C SER A 72 30.91 4.63 0.21
N PHE A 73 30.85 3.56 -0.59
CA PHE A 73 31.97 3.05 -1.39
C PHE A 73 31.83 3.30 -2.91
N LYS A 74 30.95 4.22 -3.31
CA LYS A 74 30.85 4.74 -4.68
C LYS A 74 31.29 6.20 -4.71
#